data_AF-A0A2N3C5M9-F1
#
_entry.id   AF-A0A2N3C5M9-F1
#
_cell.length_a   1.000
_cell.length_b   1.000
_cell.length_c   1.000
_cell.angle_alpha   90.00
_cell.angle_beta   90.00
_cell.angle_gamma   90.00
#
_symmetry.space_group_name_H-M   'P 1'
#
loop_
_entity.id
_entity.type
_entity.pdbx_description
1 polymer ?
#
loop_
_entity_poly.entity_id
_entity_poly.type
_entity_poly.pdbx_seq_one_letter_code
_entity_poly.pdbx_strand_id
1 'polypeptide(L)' 'MNAIAAKKYVEAQEAAYAEPLETLNPAQPALFQSDTLWPYFERLRREDPVHYTPESEFGPFWSITRWHDIMAVDTNHEA' A
#
# COMPACT_ATOMS: atom_id res chain seq x y z
N MET A 1 10.37 -11.19 -15.23
CA MET A 1 10.30 -9.73 -15.44
C MET A 1 11.28 -9.32 -16.53
N ASN A 2 10.91 -8.36 -17.38
CA ASN A 2 11.87 -7.72 -18.29
C ASN A 2 12.60 -6.56 -17.58
N ALA A 3 13.67 -6.05 -18.17
CA ALA A 3 14.51 -5.02 -17.56
C ALA A 3 13.75 -3.73 -17.20
N ILE A 4 12.73 -3.36 -17.99
CA ILE A 4 11.90 -2.18 -17.74
C ILE A 4 11.04 -2.37 -16.49
N ALA A 5 10.39 -3.53 -16.35
CA ALA A 5 9.58 -3.85 -15.17
C ALA A 5 10.43 -3.92 -13.90
N ALA A 6 11.64 -4.49 -13.98
CA ALA A 6 12.59 -4.51 -12.86
C ALA A 6 13.00 -3.11 -12.42
N LYS A 7 13.32 -2.23 -13.37
CA LYS A 7 13.65 -0.83 -13.09
C LYS A 7 12.48 -0.12 -12.39
N LYS A 8 11.26 -0.24 -12.92
CA LYS A 8 10.07 0.38 -12.32
C LYS A 8 9.80 -0.09 -10.89
N TYR A 9 10.03 -1.38 -10.61
CA TYR A 9 9.84 -1.93 -9.27
C TYR A 9 10.85 -1.33 -8.28
N VAL A 10 12.12 -1.20 -8.67
CA VAL A 10 13.16 -0.58 -7.83
C VAL A 10 12.83 0.90 -7.57
N GLU A 11 12.46 1.66 -8.61
CA GLU A 11 12.06 3.07 -8.46
C GLU A 11 10.86 3.21 -7.51
N ALA A 12 9.86 2.33 -7.63
CA ALA A 12 8.69 2.33 -6.76
C ALA A 12 9.04 1.92 -5.33
N GLN A 13 9.99 1.01 -5.14
CA GLN A 13 10.51 0.67 -3.82
C GLN A 13 11.22 1.87 -3.20
N GLU A 14 12.15 2.52 -3.90
CA GLU A 14 12.85 3.70 -3.41
C GLU A 14 11.87 4.81 -3.02
N ALA A 15 10.86 5.09 -3.86
CA ALA A 15 9.81 6.06 -3.56
C ALA A 15 9.00 5.67 -2.31
N ALA A 16 8.56 4.41 -2.23
CA ALA A 16 7.80 3.90 -1.11
C ALA A 16 8.57 3.96 0.22
N TYR A 17 9.90 3.87 0.23
CA TYR A 17 10.75 3.99 1.43
C TYR A 17 11.22 5.41 1.73
N ALA A 18 11.18 6.32 0.75
CA ALA A 18 11.54 7.72 0.93
C ALA A 18 10.43 8.53 1.63
N GLU A 19 9.17 8.11 1.48
CA GLU A 19 8.03 8.74 2.14
C GLU A 19 7.94 8.32 3.63
N PRO A 20 7.59 9.23 4.57
CA PRO A 20 7.26 8.84 5.95
C PRO A 20 6.14 7.80 6.01
N LEU A 21 6.20 6.88 6.98
CA LEU A 21 5.20 5.81 7.07
C LEU A 21 3.81 6.39 7.34
N GLU A 22 3.73 7.46 8.13
CA GLU A 22 2.51 8.11 8.61
C GLU A 22 1.69 8.79 7.51
N THR A 23 2.31 9.07 6.36
CA THR A 23 1.64 9.72 5.21
C THR A 23 1.51 8.78 4.01
N LEU A 24 2.09 7.58 4.08
CA LEU A 24 2.21 6.66 2.96
C LEU A 24 0.83 6.27 2.41
N ASN A 25 0.50 6.79 1.23
CA ASN A 25 -0.81 6.54 0.60
C ASN A 25 -0.70 5.47 -0.50
N PRO A 26 -1.21 4.22 -0.28
CA PRO A 26 -1.17 3.16 -1.29
C PRO A 26 -2.28 3.29 -2.35
N ALA A 27 -3.25 4.18 -2.18
CA ALA A 27 -4.43 4.29 -3.05
C ALA A 27 -4.22 5.19 -4.28
N GLN A 28 -3.00 5.62 -4.57
CA GLN A 28 -2.67 6.46 -5.72
C GLN A 28 -2.93 5.73 -7.05
N PRO A 29 -3.85 6.19 -7.93
CA PRO A 29 -4.24 5.49 -9.14
C PRO A 29 -3.07 5.22 -10.11
N ALA A 30 -2.06 6.08 -10.12
CA ALA A 30 -0.86 5.94 -10.94
C ALA A 30 -0.06 4.66 -10.61
N LEU A 31 -0.07 4.22 -9.34
CA LEU A 31 0.61 2.99 -8.92
C LEU A 31 -0.05 1.76 -9.53
N PHE A 32 -1.39 1.75 -9.62
CA PHE A 32 -2.16 0.68 -10.23
C PHE A 32 -2.00 0.68 -11.75
N GLN A 33 -2.09 1.84 -12.39
CA GLN A 33 -1.94 1.97 -13.85
C GLN A 33 -0.56 1.48 -14.33
N SER A 34 0.47 1.66 -13.50
CA SER A 34 1.84 1.28 -13.83
C SER A 34 2.29 -0.08 -13.27
N ASP A 35 1.41 -0.79 -12.55
CA ASP A 35 1.71 -2.04 -11.82
C ASP A 35 2.91 -1.92 -10.85
N THR A 36 2.98 -0.79 -10.15
CA THR A 36 4.06 -0.46 -9.19
C THR A 36 3.57 -0.32 -7.75
N LEU A 37 2.34 -0.75 -7.45
CA LEU A 37 1.77 -0.72 -6.10
C LEU A 37 2.47 -1.67 -5.12
N TRP A 38 3.09 -2.75 -5.61
CA TRP A 38 3.54 -3.87 -4.77
C TRP A 38 4.55 -3.47 -3.67
N PRO A 39 5.58 -2.65 -3.94
CA PRO A 39 6.51 -2.21 -2.90
C PRO A 39 5.85 -1.43 -1.75
N TYR A 40 4.81 -0.65 -2.03
CA TYR A 40 4.05 0.08 -1.00
C TYR A 40 3.35 -0.89 -0.06
N PHE A 41 2.62 -1.86 -0.62
CA PHE A 41 1.94 -2.88 0.17
C PHE A 41 2.92 -3.83 0.89
N GLU A 42 4.09 -4.10 0.32
CA GLU A 42 5.14 -4.86 1.00
C GLU A 42 5.68 -4.13 2.23
N ARG A 43 5.96 -2.83 2.12
CA ARG A 43 6.38 -2.00 3.25
C ARG A 43 5.30 -1.96 4.33
N LEU A 44 4.05 -1.65 3.97
CA LEU A 44 2.93 -1.62 4.91
C LEU A 44 2.76 -2.97 5.63
N ARG A 45 2.73 -4.09 4.91
CA ARG A 45 2.64 -5.42 5.54
C ARG A 45 3.73 -5.69 6.57
N ARG A 46 4.93 -5.14 6.35
CA ARG A 46 6.09 -5.34 7.22
C ARG A 46 6.09 -4.42 8.42
N GLU A 47 5.78 -3.14 8.21
CA GLU A 47 6.03 -2.06 9.17
C GLU A 47 4.76 -1.58 9.88
N ASP A 48 3.63 -1.49 9.17
CA ASP A 48 2.35 -1.01 9.70
C ASP A 48 1.18 -1.65 8.93
N PRO A 49 0.77 -2.89 9.29
CA PRO A 49 -0.13 -3.68 8.45
C PRO A 49 -1.60 -3.22 8.49
N VAL A 50 -1.96 -2.42 9.49
CA VAL A 50 -3.26 -1.77 9.71
C VAL A 50 -2.99 -0.27 9.71
N HIS A 51 -2.83 0.29 8.52
CA HIS A 51 -2.26 1.62 8.32
C HIS A 51 -3.35 2.67 8.13
N TYR A 52 -3.26 3.80 8.82
CA TYR A 52 -4.14 4.95 8.61
C TYR A 52 -3.52 5.95 7.64
N THR A 53 -4.15 6.17 6.50
CA THR A 53 -3.79 7.21 5.54
C THR A 53 -4.63 8.46 5.83
N PRO A 54 -4.05 9.56 6.35
CA PRO A 54 -4.82 10.73 6.77
C PRO A 54 -5.30 11.60 5.61
N GLU A 55 -4.56 11.63 4.49
CA GLU A 55 -4.85 12.48 3.33
C GLU A 55 -4.81 11.67 2.04
N SER A 56 -5.90 11.72 1.26
CA SER A 56 -5.98 11.14 -0.08
C SER A 56 -7.07 11.84 -0.90
N GLU A 57 -7.13 11.57 -2.21
CA GLU A 57 -8.22 12.05 -3.07
C GLU A 57 -9.60 11.49 -2.68
N PHE A 58 -9.63 10.44 -1.85
CA PHE A 58 -10.83 9.77 -1.34
C PHE A 58 -11.16 10.14 0.12
N GLY A 59 -10.40 11.06 0.72
CA GLY A 59 -10.44 11.32 2.16
C GLY A 59 -9.59 10.31 2.98
N PRO A 60 -9.66 10.37 4.32
CA PRO A 60 -8.90 9.47 5.17
C PRO A 60 -9.45 8.04 5.16
N PHE A 61 -8.58 7.03 5.23
CA PHE A 61 -8.99 5.62 5.27
C PHE A 61 -7.95 4.71 5.96
N TRP A 62 -8.37 3.48 6.26
CA TRP A 62 -7.51 2.43 6.78
C TRP A 62 -7.17 1.41 5.69
N SER A 63 -5.89 1.09 5.56
CA SER A 63 -5.39 0.00 4.73
C SER A 63 -5.16 -1.25 5.59
N ILE A 64 -5.91 -2.31 5.32
CA ILE A 64 -5.72 -3.63 5.94
C ILE A 64 -4.95 -4.50 4.95
N THR A 65 -3.69 -4.83 5.25
CA THR A 65 -2.74 -5.32 4.22
C THR A 65 -2.31 -6.78 4.38
N ARG A 66 -2.59 -7.42 5.51
CA ARG A 66 -2.30 -8.84 5.74
C ARG A 66 -3.56 -9.69 5.58
N TRP A 67 -3.37 -10.89 5.04
CA TRP A 67 -4.47 -11.82 4.79
C TRP A 67 -5.33 -12.10 6.03
N HIS A 68 -4.71 -12.40 7.17
CA HIS A 68 -5.44 -12.71 8.41
C HIS A 68 -6.27 -11.51 8.91
N ASP A 69 -5.75 -10.30 8.78
CA ASP A 69 -6.43 -9.09 9.21
C ASP A 69 -7.61 -8.76 8.27
N ILE A 70 -7.42 -8.95 6.96
CA ILE A 70 -8.50 -8.81 5.97
C ILE A 70 -9.63 -9.80 6.28
N MET A 71 -9.30 -11.07 6.52
CA MET A 71 -10.30 -12.09 6.88
C MET A 71 -11.05 -11.75 8.17
N ALA A 72 -10.34 -11.22 9.18
CA ALA A 72 -10.96 -10.81 10.44
C ALA A 72 -11.97 -9.67 10.24
N VAL A 73 -11.68 -8.71 9.37
CA VAL A 73 -12.61 -7.62 9.03
C VAL A 73 -13.78 -8.13 8.18
N ASP A 74 -13.49 -8.88 7.11
CA ASP A 74 -14.50 -9.33 6.13
C ASP A 74 -15.54 -10.28 6.75
N THR A 75 -15.14 -11.08 7.73
CA THR A 75 -16.04 -12.01 8.43
C THR A 75 -16.82 -11.37 9.59
N ASN A 76 -16.43 -10.19 10.04
CA ASN A 76 -17.03 -9.51 11.20
C ASN A 76 -17.85 -8.27 10.77
N HIS A 77 -18.94 -8.52 10.04
CA HIS A 77 -19.78 -7.49 9.43
C HIS A 77 -20.82 -6.86 10.37
N GLU A 78 -20.96 -7.37 11.60
CA GLU A 78 -21.96 -6.90 12.58
C GLU A 78 -21.38 -5.97 13.67
N ALA A 79 -20.05 -5.84 13.75
CA ALA A 79 -19.35 -5.12 14.82
C ALA A 79 -19.47 -3.59 14.75
#